data_AF-A0A359DCQ9-F1
#
_entry.id   AF-A0A359DCQ9-F1
#
_cell.length_a   1.000
_cell.length_b   1.000
_cell.length_c   1.000
_cell.angle_alpha   90.00
_cell.angle_beta   90.00
_cell.angle_gamma   90.00
#
_symmetry.space_group_name_H-M   'P 1'
#
loop_
_entity.id
_entity.type
_entity.pdbx_description
1 polymer ?
#
loop_
_entity_poly.entity_id
_entity_poly.type
_entity_poly.pdbx_seq_one_letter_code
_entity_poly.pdbx_strand_id
1 'polypeptide(L)'
;MGQCTRHRVVAGAGGGLMEQRMRTALTRRQLLAGMTALPWLMGGPLQAAGAARVVVIGGGFAGATAARYLKRQAPQLQVILLEPREAVYTCPFSNQVLGGLRELATIRQSFAALQRQQIIHLRTWARDIDLAARQIELRDGHRLRYDRVLLAPGIAMRWNAVEGYDRAAAEQLPHAWQAGAQTRLLRRQLQAMDDGGLVLISVPDNPYRCPPGPYERAGLIAHYLSRHKPRSKVLILDSKDSFSKQALFQQGWRGLYGERIEWVGRAGDGQVVRVDGARRELFSEFGQRHRAAVINLIPPQ
;
A
#
# COMPACT_ATOMS: atom_id res chain seq x y z
N MET A 1 -35.57 -47.79 23.94
CA MET A 1 -36.79 -48.11 24.72
C MET A 1 -37.12 -46.89 25.56
N GLY A 2 -38.28 -46.28 25.58
CA GLY A 2 -39.55 -46.44 24.89
C GLY A 2 -40.34 -45.16 25.19
N GLN A 3 -41.19 -44.78 24.24
CA GLN A 3 -42.16 -43.68 24.35
C GLN A 3 -43.21 -43.97 25.44
N CYS A 4 -44.03 -42.95 25.72
CA CYS A 4 -45.42 -42.98 26.25
C CYS A 4 -45.57 -42.18 27.56
N THR A 5 -46.61 -41.39 27.84
CA THR A 5 -47.89 -41.12 27.14
C THR A 5 -48.61 -39.94 27.82
N ARG A 6 -49.57 -39.38 27.08
CA ARG A 6 -50.59 -38.38 27.45
C ARG A 6 -51.58 -38.83 28.54
N HIS A 7 -52.19 -37.87 29.22
CA HIS A 7 -53.61 -37.81 29.63
C HIS A 7 -54.08 -36.32 29.57
N ARG A 8 -55.11 -35.84 28.84
CA ARG A 8 -56.60 -36.09 28.80
C ARG A 8 -57.23 -35.83 30.19
N VAL A 9 -58.35 -35.14 30.46
CA VAL A 9 -59.59 -34.62 29.79
C VAL A 9 -60.19 -33.53 30.75
N VAL A 10 -61.04 -32.56 30.38
CA VAL A 10 -62.53 -32.44 30.60
C VAL A 10 -62.80 -30.91 30.69
N ALA A 11 -63.54 -30.20 29.83
CA ALA A 11 -64.95 -30.21 29.38
C ALA A 11 -65.99 -29.79 30.45
N GLY A 12 -66.56 -28.59 30.32
CA GLY A 12 -67.73 -28.15 31.09
C GLY A 12 -68.42 -26.97 30.41
N ALA A 13 -69.67 -27.18 30.00
CA ALA A 13 -70.52 -26.30 29.20
C ALA A 13 -71.71 -25.75 30.01
N GLY A 14 -72.37 -24.72 29.47
CA GLY A 14 -73.70 -24.21 29.87
C GLY A 14 -73.75 -22.69 29.67
N GLY A 15 -74.36 -22.14 28.61
CA GLY A 15 -75.81 -22.00 28.37
C GLY A 15 -76.15 -20.50 28.57
N GLY A 16 -76.99 -19.77 27.83
CA GLY A 16 -77.83 -19.94 26.65
C GLY A 16 -78.55 -18.59 26.38
N LEU A 17 -78.97 -18.38 25.13
CA LEU A 17 -79.95 -17.39 24.59
C LEU A 17 -79.70 -15.88 24.74
N MET A 18 -79.67 -15.16 23.61
CA MET A 18 -80.86 -14.40 23.14
C MET A 18 -80.68 -13.92 21.69
N GLU A 19 -81.74 -14.09 20.91
CA GLU A 19 -81.95 -13.57 19.56
C GLU A 19 -81.81 -12.05 19.46
N GLN A 20 -81.24 -11.58 18.34
CA GLN A 20 -81.81 -10.45 17.60
C GLN A 20 -81.31 -10.44 16.14
N ARG A 21 -82.22 -10.78 15.23
CA ARG A 21 -82.06 -10.53 13.79
C ARG A 21 -82.37 -9.06 13.52
N MET A 22 -81.40 -8.32 13.00
CA MET A 22 -81.66 -7.05 12.31
C MET A 22 -81.18 -7.18 10.85
N ARG A 23 -82.15 -7.24 9.94
CA ARG A 23 -81.94 -6.98 8.52
C ARG A 23 -81.88 -5.46 8.37
N THR A 24 -80.73 -4.94 7.99
CA THR A 24 -80.58 -3.53 7.64
C THR A 24 -80.08 -3.45 6.21
N ALA A 25 -80.92 -2.94 5.33
CA ALA A 25 -80.62 -2.68 3.93
C ALA A 25 -79.42 -1.72 3.82
N LEU A 26 -78.42 -2.08 3.02
CA LEU A 26 -77.29 -1.22 2.72
C LEU A 26 -77.79 0.01 1.96
N THR A 27 -77.70 1.18 2.59
CA THR A 27 -77.98 2.47 1.98
C THR A 27 -76.75 2.99 1.23
N ARG A 28 -76.97 3.84 0.22
CA ARG A 28 -76.01 4.40 -0.74
C ARG A 28 -74.74 5.05 -0.14
N ARG A 29 -74.62 5.16 1.18
CA ARG A 29 -73.46 5.65 1.94
C ARG A 29 -72.48 4.55 2.41
N GLN A 30 -72.80 3.27 2.24
CA GLN A 30 -71.88 2.16 2.55
C GLN A 30 -70.96 1.75 1.38
N LEU A 31 -70.99 2.50 0.26
CA LEU A 31 -70.03 2.38 -0.85
C LEU A 31 -68.77 3.25 -0.68
N LEU A 32 -68.64 4.00 0.42
CA LEU A 32 -67.43 4.75 0.77
C LEU A 32 -66.60 4.08 1.88
N ALA A 33 -67.00 2.88 2.33
CA ALA A 33 -66.21 2.01 3.21
C ALA A 33 -65.27 1.09 2.40
N GLY A 34 -64.65 1.62 1.34
CA GLY A 34 -63.78 0.90 0.41
C GLY A 34 -62.42 1.56 0.22
N MET A 35 -61.85 2.19 1.25
CA MET A 35 -60.51 2.82 1.17
C MET A 35 -59.65 2.60 2.43
N THR A 36 -59.79 1.48 3.13
CA THR A 36 -58.89 1.11 4.24
C THR A 36 -58.13 -0.18 3.94
N ALA A 37 -57.33 -0.18 2.88
CA ALA A 37 -56.23 -1.14 2.69
C ALA A 37 -55.28 -0.70 1.57
N LEU A 38 -54.48 0.35 1.77
CA LEU A 38 -53.21 0.59 1.05
C LEU A 38 -52.43 1.80 1.63
N PRO A 39 -51.73 1.65 2.77
CA PRO A 39 -50.60 2.54 3.06
C PRO A 39 -49.28 1.78 3.24
N TRP A 40 -49.05 0.70 2.47
CA TRP A 40 -47.78 -0.05 2.50
C TRP A 40 -47.11 -0.29 1.14
N LEU A 41 -47.55 0.38 0.07
CA LEU A 41 -46.86 0.37 -1.23
C LEU A 41 -46.30 1.74 -1.65
N MET A 42 -46.37 2.75 -0.79
CA MET A 42 -45.66 4.01 -0.99
C MET A 42 -44.50 4.05 -0.02
N GLY A 43 -43.29 4.08 -0.58
CA GLY A 43 -42.03 4.06 0.15
C GLY A 43 -42.09 4.91 1.40
N GLY A 44 -41.78 4.30 2.54
CA GLY A 44 -41.34 5.04 3.71
C GLY A 44 -40.25 6.04 3.30
N PRO A 45 -40.04 7.11 4.09
CA PRO A 45 -39.09 8.15 3.73
C PRO A 45 -37.81 7.46 3.28
N LEU A 46 -37.40 7.69 2.03
CA LEU A 46 -36.06 7.35 1.56
C LEU A 46 -35.16 7.85 2.67
N GLN A 47 -34.64 6.94 3.51
CA GLN A 47 -33.53 7.27 4.38
C GLN A 47 -32.55 7.90 3.43
N ALA A 48 -32.30 9.21 3.61
CA ALA A 48 -31.45 9.98 2.72
C ALA A 48 -30.25 9.10 2.46
N ALA A 49 -30.15 8.55 1.24
CA ALA A 49 -29.25 7.44 1.00
C ALA A 49 -27.87 7.99 1.31
N GLY A 50 -27.30 7.55 2.44
CA GLY A 50 -26.05 8.11 2.92
C GLY A 50 -25.05 8.04 1.78
N ALA A 51 -24.27 9.12 1.59
CA ALA A 51 -23.24 9.19 0.57
C ALA A 51 -22.51 7.85 0.42
N ALA A 52 -22.61 7.20 -0.75
CA ALA A 52 -21.98 5.91 -0.98
C ALA A 52 -20.48 6.00 -0.66
N ARG A 53 -19.97 5.01 0.06
CA ARG A 53 -18.65 5.06 0.67
C ARG A 53 -17.64 4.27 -0.14
N VAL A 54 -16.59 4.97 -0.57
CA VAL A 54 -15.43 4.36 -1.22
C VAL A 54 -14.24 4.46 -0.30
N VAL A 55 -13.68 3.31 0.07
CA VAL A 55 -12.46 3.24 0.89
C VAL A 55 -11.26 2.97 -0.01
N VAL A 56 -10.26 3.84 0.04
CA VAL A 56 -8.99 3.71 -0.67
C VAL A 56 -7.91 3.30 0.32
N ILE A 57 -7.27 2.14 0.10
CA ILE A 57 -6.19 1.64 0.95
C ILE A 57 -4.84 2.00 0.32
N GLY A 58 -4.09 2.88 0.97
CA GLY A 58 -2.76 3.33 0.56
C GLY A 58 -2.75 4.73 -0.06
N GLY A 59 -2.01 5.67 0.51
CA GLY A 59 -1.92 7.07 0.08
C GLY A 59 -0.78 7.36 -0.89
N GLY A 60 -0.31 6.35 -1.63
CA GLY A 60 0.72 6.51 -2.66
C GLY A 60 0.20 7.13 -3.96
N PHE A 61 0.99 7.06 -5.03
CA PHE A 61 0.64 7.61 -6.35
C PHE A 61 -0.76 7.19 -6.83
N ALA A 62 -1.06 5.90 -6.83
CA ALA A 62 -2.35 5.39 -7.30
C ALA A 62 -3.50 5.79 -6.37
N GLY A 63 -3.39 5.55 -5.06
CA GLY A 63 -4.50 5.80 -4.14
C GLY A 63 -4.82 7.28 -3.94
N ALA A 64 -3.80 8.16 -3.83
CA ALA A 64 -4.03 9.60 -3.75
C ALA A 64 -4.68 10.14 -5.04
N THR A 65 -4.26 9.64 -6.20
CA THR A 65 -4.87 9.99 -7.49
C THR A 65 -6.31 9.50 -7.57
N ALA A 66 -6.56 8.24 -7.25
CA ALA A 66 -7.90 7.66 -7.26
C ALA A 66 -8.85 8.41 -6.31
N ALA A 67 -8.43 8.67 -5.08
CA ALA A 67 -9.24 9.42 -4.12
C ALA A 67 -9.61 10.81 -4.64
N ARG A 68 -8.65 11.54 -5.21
CA ARG A 68 -8.87 12.84 -5.85
C ARG A 68 -9.87 12.76 -6.99
N TYR A 69 -9.71 11.79 -7.91
CA TYR A 69 -10.57 11.69 -9.08
C TYR A 69 -11.98 11.21 -8.75
N LEU A 70 -12.12 10.24 -7.83
CA LEU A 70 -13.42 9.82 -7.30
C LEU A 70 -14.19 11.00 -6.73
N LYS A 71 -13.53 11.83 -5.91
CA LYS A 71 -14.18 12.98 -5.29
C LYS A 71 -14.52 14.10 -6.30
N ARG A 72 -13.69 14.28 -7.33
CA ARG A 72 -13.97 15.25 -8.41
C ARG A 72 -15.11 14.83 -9.33
N GLN A 73 -15.18 13.54 -9.67
CA GLN A 73 -16.17 13.01 -10.62
C GLN A 73 -17.52 12.72 -9.95
N ALA A 74 -17.51 12.36 -8.67
CA ALA A 74 -18.71 12.12 -7.89
C ALA A 74 -18.57 12.79 -6.50
N PRO A 75 -18.81 14.11 -6.41
CA PRO A 75 -18.67 14.89 -5.18
C PRO A 75 -19.52 14.38 -4.01
N GLN A 76 -20.63 13.70 -4.31
CA GLN A 76 -21.52 13.08 -3.35
C GLN A 76 -20.93 11.84 -2.65
N LEU A 77 -19.83 11.25 -3.14
CA LEU A 77 -19.23 10.09 -2.49
C LEU A 77 -18.54 10.46 -1.18
N GLN A 78 -18.66 9.56 -0.19
CA GLN A 78 -17.82 9.57 0.99
C GLN A 78 -16.52 8.82 0.67
N VAL A 79 -15.48 9.57 0.31
CA VAL A 79 -14.15 8.99 0.01
C VAL A 79 -13.31 8.99 1.29
N ILE A 80 -12.91 7.79 1.72
CA ILE A 80 -12.05 7.58 2.90
C ILE A 80 -10.72 7.00 2.43
N LEU A 81 -9.62 7.69 2.72
CA LEU A 81 -8.27 7.24 2.47
C LEU A 81 -7.67 6.65 3.75
N LEU A 82 -7.37 5.35 3.74
CA LEU A 82 -6.61 4.69 4.80
C LEU A 82 -5.12 4.76 4.45
N GLU A 83 -4.38 5.58 5.18
CA GLU A 83 -2.94 5.71 5.04
C GLU A 83 -2.32 6.02 6.40
N PRO A 84 -1.53 5.10 6.98
CA PRO A 84 -1.01 5.26 8.33
C PRO A 84 -0.03 6.44 8.49
N ARG A 85 0.65 6.85 7.41
CA ARG A 85 1.63 7.93 7.44
C ARG A 85 0.92 9.29 7.34
N GLU A 86 1.48 10.28 8.03
CA GLU A 86 1.04 11.68 7.90
C GLU A 86 1.40 12.30 6.55
N ALA A 87 2.51 11.84 5.98
CA ALA A 87 3.03 12.29 4.71
C ALA A 87 3.75 11.13 4.02
N VAL A 88 3.80 11.18 2.69
CA VAL A 88 4.52 10.22 1.86
C VAL A 88 5.74 10.90 1.24
N TYR A 89 6.85 10.16 1.17
CA TYR A 89 8.02 10.58 0.43
C TYR A 89 8.02 9.90 -0.94
N THR A 90 8.21 10.67 -2.01
CA THR A 90 8.27 10.08 -3.35
C THR A 90 9.58 9.34 -3.54
N CYS A 91 9.51 8.05 -3.92
CA CYS A 91 10.69 7.31 -4.34
C CYS A 91 11.28 7.85 -5.66
N PRO A 92 10.46 8.26 -6.66
CA PRO A 92 10.94 9.11 -7.73
C PRO A 92 11.61 10.38 -7.19
N PHE A 93 12.71 10.78 -7.82
CA PHE A 93 13.61 11.87 -7.40
C PHE A 93 14.34 11.67 -6.06
N SER A 94 14.10 10.60 -5.30
CA SER A 94 14.91 10.30 -4.11
C SER A 94 16.39 10.04 -4.46
N ASN A 95 16.69 9.56 -5.67
CA ASN A 95 18.07 9.44 -6.15
C ASN A 95 18.75 10.81 -6.33
N GLN A 96 18.00 11.88 -6.62
CA GLN A 96 18.54 13.25 -6.65
C GLN A 96 18.90 13.74 -5.24
N VAL A 97 18.19 13.28 -4.21
CA VAL A 97 18.60 13.51 -2.81
C VAL A 97 19.90 12.77 -2.50
N LEU A 98 20.01 11.50 -2.92
CA LEU A 98 21.25 10.73 -2.75
C LEU A 98 22.44 11.39 -3.46
N GLY A 99 22.21 11.94 -4.66
CA GLY A 99 23.19 12.71 -5.43
C GLY A 99 23.49 14.13 -4.90
N GLY A 100 22.79 14.58 -3.85
CA GLY A 100 22.97 15.93 -3.28
C GLY A 100 22.40 17.06 -4.13
N LEU A 101 21.48 16.76 -5.05
CA LEU A 101 20.84 17.72 -5.97
C LEU A 101 19.47 18.20 -5.47
N ARG A 102 18.92 17.55 -4.45
CA ARG A 102 17.63 17.91 -3.84
C ARG A 102 17.63 17.68 -2.35
N GLU A 103 16.84 18.48 -1.66
CA GLU A 103 16.51 18.26 -0.26
C GLU A 103 15.39 17.24 -0.10
N LEU A 104 15.50 16.36 0.91
CA LEU A 104 14.49 15.34 1.21
C LEU A 104 13.09 15.93 1.46
N ALA A 105 13.03 17.16 2.00
CA ALA A 105 11.77 17.86 2.24
C ALA A 105 11.00 18.16 0.94
N THR A 106 11.69 18.38 -0.18
CA THR A 106 11.05 18.70 -1.48
C THR A 106 10.29 17.53 -2.09
N ILE A 107 10.58 16.31 -1.65
CA ILE A 107 9.90 15.09 -2.09
C ILE A 107 8.91 14.57 -1.04
N ARG A 108 8.64 15.33 0.03
CA ARG A 108 7.60 15.03 1.03
C ARG A 108 6.26 15.61 0.58
N GLN A 109 5.22 14.78 0.56
CA GLN A 109 3.86 15.15 0.19
C GLN A 109 2.92 14.90 1.36
N SER A 110 2.21 15.94 1.82
CA SER A 110 1.16 15.82 2.83
C SER A 110 -0.20 15.56 2.18
N PHE A 111 -1.17 15.11 2.98
CA PHE A 111 -2.54 14.86 2.53
C PHE A 111 -3.46 16.09 2.60
N ALA A 112 -2.95 17.26 2.99
CA ALA A 112 -3.74 18.47 3.20
C ALA A 112 -4.55 18.89 1.96
N ALA A 113 -3.97 18.72 0.75
CA ALA A 113 -4.68 19.03 -0.49
C ALA A 113 -5.87 18.11 -0.76
N LEU A 114 -5.79 16.83 -0.35
CA LEU A 114 -6.91 15.89 -0.44
C LEU A 114 -7.96 16.20 0.62
N GLN A 115 -7.54 16.53 1.84
CA GLN A 115 -8.47 16.91 2.92
C GLN A 115 -9.28 18.17 2.59
N ARG A 116 -8.67 19.16 1.93
CA ARG A 116 -9.40 20.34 1.40
C ARG A 116 -10.47 20.01 0.36
N GLN A 117 -10.38 18.83 -0.28
CA GLN A 117 -11.39 18.31 -1.20
C GLN A 117 -12.41 17.41 -0.47
N GLN A 118 -12.48 17.47 0.86
CA GLN A 118 -13.37 16.65 1.69
C GLN A 118 -13.12 15.14 1.57
N ILE A 119 -11.88 14.74 1.27
CA ILE A 119 -11.43 13.35 1.39
C ILE A 119 -11.02 13.11 2.84
N ILE A 120 -11.60 12.09 3.48
CA ILE A 120 -11.32 11.75 4.87
C ILE A 120 -10.04 10.92 4.91
N HIS A 121 -8.95 11.48 5.45
CA HIS A 121 -7.72 10.73 5.68
C HIS A 121 -7.71 10.13 7.09
N LEU A 122 -7.78 8.79 7.17
CA LEU A 122 -7.62 8.06 8.43
C LEU A 122 -6.20 7.51 8.53
N ARG A 123 -5.49 7.93 9.58
CA ARG A 123 -4.11 7.54 9.89
C ARG A 123 -4.04 6.16 10.55
N THR A 124 -4.48 5.14 9.83
CA THR A 124 -4.54 3.76 10.33
C THR A 124 -4.17 2.76 9.24
N TRP A 125 -3.86 1.54 9.65
CA TRP A 125 -3.68 0.41 8.74
C TRP A 125 -5.00 -0.34 8.56
N ALA A 126 -5.29 -0.74 7.33
CA ALA A 126 -6.20 -1.85 7.07
C ALA A 126 -5.47 -3.15 7.43
N ARG A 127 -6.09 -3.97 8.28
CA ARG A 127 -5.56 -5.26 8.72
C ARG A 127 -6.14 -6.41 7.90
N ASP A 128 -7.44 -6.38 7.66
CA ASP A 128 -8.16 -7.41 6.90
C ASP A 128 -9.37 -6.83 6.16
N ILE A 129 -9.87 -7.55 5.15
CA ILE A 129 -11.03 -7.16 4.35
C ILE A 129 -12.02 -8.34 4.30
N ASP A 130 -13.15 -8.16 4.95
CA ASP A 130 -14.29 -9.05 4.85
C ASP A 130 -15.15 -8.65 3.63
N LEU A 131 -14.98 -9.38 2.53
CA LEU A 131 -15.69 -9.12 1.28
C LEU A 131 -17.20 -9.45 1.38
N ALA A 132 -17.57 -10.41 2.23
CA ALA A 132 -18.96 -10.83 2.40
C ALA A 132 -19.75 -9.79 3.21
N ALA A 133 -19.19 -9.35 4.34
CA ALA A 133 -19.77 -8.31 5.18
C ALA A 133 -19.51 -6.88 4.67
N ARG A 134 -18.67 -6.74 3.63
CA ARG A 134 -18.17 -5.47 3.07
C ARG A 134 -17.59 -4.56 4.14
N GLN A 135 -16.66 -5.10 4.92
CA GLN A 135 -16.02 -4.42 6.04
C GLN A 135 -14.50 -4.53 5.94
N ILE A 136 -13.81 -3.48 6.38
CA ILE A 136 -12.36 -3.48 6.56
C ILE A 136 -12.09 -3.48 8.06
N GLU A 137 -11.35 -4.45 8.56
CA GLU A 137 -10.81 -4.42 9.92
C GLU A 137 -9.62 -3.47 9.94
N LEU A 138 -9.66 -2.50 10.85
CA LEU A 138 -8.60 -1.55 11.10
C LEU A 138 -7.64 -2.11 12.16
N ARG A 139 -6.43 -1.55 12.26
CA ARG A 139 -5.39 -2.03 13.19
C ARG A 139 -5.82 -2.05 14.66
N ASP A 140 -6.70 -1.14 15.05
CA ASP A 140 -7.24 -1.01 16.41
C ASP A 140 -8.43 -1.95 16.68
N GLY A 141 -8.80 -2.79 15.71
CA GLY A 141 -9.93 -3.72 15.81
C GLY A 141 -11.27 -3.11 15.40
N HIS A 142 -11.35 -1.80 15.13
CA HIS A 142 -12.56 -1.20 14.59
C HIS A 142 -12.85 -1.69 13.17
N ARG A 143 -14.13 -1.71 12.80
CA ARG A 143 -14.57 -2.14 11.46
C ARG A 143 -15.18 -1.00 10.67
N LEU A 144 -14.69 -0.80 9.45
CA LEU A 144 -15.18 0.21 8.52
C LEU A 144 -15.97 -0.46 7.39
N ARG A 145 -17.29 -0.27 7.36
CA ARG A 145 -18.13 -0.68 6.22
C ARG A 145 -17.76 0.11 4.96
N TYR A 146 -17.91 -0.48 3.78
CA TYR A 146 -17.70 0.17 2.49
C TYR A 146 -18.71 -0.29 1.42
N ASP A 147 -18.96 0.54 0.40
CA ASP A 147 -19.69 0.13 -0.81
C ASP A 147 -18.74 -0.34 -1.91
N ARG A 148 -17.57 0.31 -2.00
CA ARG A 148 -16.44 -0.12 -2.84
C ARG A 148 -15.12 0.08 -2.08
N VAL A 149 -14.16 -0.80 -2.35
CA VAL A 149 -12.79 -0.69 -1.84
C VAL A 149 -11.81 -0.66 -3.01
N LEU A 150 -10.82 0.23 -2.95
CA LEU A 150 -9.70 0.30 -3.90
C LEU A 150 -8.40 0.01 -3.17
N LEU A 151 -7.65 -0.97 -3.68
CA LEU A 151 -6.37 -1.40 -3.11
C LEU A 151 -5.21 -0.77 -3.87
N ALA A 152 -4.44 0.07 -3.18
CA ALA A 152 -3.20 0.67 -3.70
C ALA A 152 -2.05 0.62 -2.65
N PRO A 153 -1.75 -0.53 -2.02
CA PRO A 153 -0.78 -0.63 -0.93
C PRO A 153 0.69 -0.47 -1.40
N GLY A 154 0.97 -0.66 -2.69
CA GLY A 154 2.33 -0.63 -3.24
C GLY A 154 3.03 -1.97 -3.09
N ILE A 155 4.33 -1.94 -2.78
CA ILE A 155 5.19 -3.13 -2.63
C ILE A 155 5.45 -3.41 -1.15
N ALA A 156 5.68 -4.67 -0.83
CA ALA A 156 6.41 -5.07 0.37
C ALA A 156 7.87 -5.33 0.01
N MET A 157 8.72 -5.53 1.01
CA MET A 157 10.02 -6.18 0.79
C MET A 157 9.86 -7.62 1.25
N ARG A 158 10.40 -8.56 0.48
CA ARG A 158 10.49 -9.97 0.87
C ARG A 158 11.69 -10.14 1.80
N TRP A 159 11.48 -9.84 3.08
CA TRP A 159 12.49 -10.03 4.12
C TRP A 159 12.99 -11.48 4.12
N ASN A 160 14.29 -11.67 4.34
CA ASN A 160 14.97 -12.96 4.32
C ASN A 160 14.98 -13.68 2.96
N ALA A 161 14.54 -13.04 1.86
CA ALA A 161 14.73 -13.60 0.52
C ALA A 161 16.21 -13.56 0.08
N VAL A 162 16.98 -12.64 0.64
CA VAL A 162 18.45 -12.71 0.70
C VAL A 162 18.78 -13.13 2.12
N GLU A 163 19.55 -14.20 2.29
CA GLU A 163 19.89 -14.75 3.59
C GLU A 163 20.59 -13.69 4.45
N GLY A 164 20.17 -13.53 5.70
CA GLY A 164 20.71 -12.50 6.61
C GLY A 164 20.20 -11.07 6.36
N TYR A 165 19.29 -10.85 5.40
CA TYR A 165 18.71 -9.54 5.14
C TYR A 165 17.26 -9.41 5.63
N ASP A 166 17.13 -9.08 6.91
CA ASP A 166 15.86 -8.78 7.56
C ASP A 166 15.63 -7.26 7.73
N ARG A 167 14.60 -6.90 8.52
CA ARG A 167 14.30 -5.49 8.82
C ARG A 167 15.39 -4.81 9.63
N ALA A 168 16.10 -5.53 10.49
CA ALA A 168 17.16 -4.96 11.32
C ALA A 168 18.42 -4.71 10.47
N ALA A 169 18.76 -5.63 9.57
CA ALA A 169 19.82 -5.47 8.59
C ALA A 169 19.58 -4.23 7.69
N ALA A 170 18.33 -3.95 7.32
CA ALA A 170 17.97 -2.77 6.53
C ALA A 170 18.25 -1.42 7.23
N GLU A 171 18.38 -1.38 8.56
CA GLU A 171 18.79 -0.17 9.29
C GLU A 171 20.31 0.08 9.24
N GLN A 172 21.08 -0.89 8.76
CA GLN A 172 22.53 -0.79 8.57
C GLN A 172 22.91 -0.77 7.08
N LEU A 173 22.20 -1.54 6.27
CA LEU A 173 22.41 -1.74 4.85
C LEU A 173 21.14 -1.30 4.11
N PRO A 174 20.90 0.01 3.99
CA PRO A 174 19.61 0.55 3.58
C PRO A 174 19.24 0.11 2.17
N HIS A 175 17.97 -0.28 1.96
CA HIS A 175 17.43 -0.53 0.62
C HIS A 175 17.03 0.77 -0.10
N ALA A 176 16.52 1.75 0.66
CA ALA A 176 16.01 3.02 0.14
C ALA A 176 15.05 2.87 -1.05
N TRP A 177 14.30 1.76 -1.12
CA TRP A 177 13.27 1.47 -2.12
C TRP A 177 11.85 1.86 -1.66
N GLN A 178 11.75 2.24 -0.39
CA GLN A 178 10.70 3.09 0.17
C GLN A 178 11.41 4.34 0.71
N ALA A 179 11.05 5.52 0.18
CA ALA A 179 11.76 6.75 0.49
C ALA A 179 11.47 7.28 1.91
N GLY A 180 12.20 8.32 2.30
CA GLY A 180 12.06 8.95 3.62
C GLY A 180 13.22 8.57 4.53
N ALA A 181 12.96 7.82 5.60
CA ALA A 181 13.97 7.42 6.58
C ALA A 181 15.14 6.66 5.94
N GLN A 182 14.85 5.68 5.09
CA GLN A 182 15.85 4.89 4.39
C GLN A 182 16.67 5.70 3.38
N THR A 183 16.06 6.65 2.65
CA THR A 183 16.80 7.60 1.79
C THR A 183 17.75 8.46 2.62
N ARG A 184 17.30 8.97 3.78
CA ARG A 184 18.12 9.77 4.68
C ARG A 184 19.29 8.95 5.23
N LEU A 185 19.04 7.70 5.61
CA LEU A 185 20.06 6.78 6.10
C LEU A 185 21.15 6.57 5.04
N LEU A 186 20.78 6.19 3.82
CA LEU A 186 21.73 6.01 2.73
C LEU A 186 22.49 7.30 2.39
N ARG A 187 21.80 8.46 2.36
CA ARG A 187 22.47 9.76 2.14
C ARG A 187 23.51 10.07 3.21
N ARG A 188 23.21 9.84 4.49
CA ARG A 188 24.18 10.03 5.58
C ARG A 188 25.37 9.10 5.46
N GLN A 189 25.15 7.83 5.12
CA GLN A 189 26.25 6.87 4.90
C GLN A 189 27.15 7.33 3.74
N LEU A 190 26.58 7.80 2.63
CA LEU A 190 27.34 8.36 1.51
C LEU A 190 28.13 9.60 1.89
N GLN A 191 27.59 10.48 2.75
CA GLN A 191 28.30 11.68 3.22
C GLN A 191 29.47 11.33 4.15
N ALA A 192 29.24 10.39 5.07
CA ALA A 192 30.21 9.95 6.08
C ALA A 192 31.29 9.01 5.55
N MET A 193 31.09 8.39 4.37
CA MET A 193 32.08 7.52 3.74
C MET A 193 33.38 8.29 3.44
N ASP A 194 34.55 7.73 3.75
CA ASP A 194 35.82 8.37 3.36
C ASP A 194 36.03 8.37 1.84
N ASP A 195 36.83 9.32 1.33
CA ASP A 195 37.21 9.29 -0.08
C ASP A 195 38.08 8.06 -0.39
N GLY A 196 37.80 7.39 -1.51
CA GLY A 196 38.33 6.08 -1.86
C GLY A 196 37.42 4.92 -1.45
N GLY A 197 36.34 5.19 -0.71
CA GLY A 197 35.36 4.18 -0.35
C GLY A 197 34.62 3.57 -1.55
N LEU A 198 34.28 2.30 -1.45
CA LEU A 198 33.40 1.62 -2.40
C LEU A 198 31.95 1.76 -1.97
N VAL A 199 31.08 2.13 -2.92
CA VAL A 199 29.62 2.01 -2.78
C VAL A 199 29.15 0.79 -3.58
N LEU A 200 28.48 -0.14 -2.92
CA LEU A 200 27.92 -1.34 -3.58
C LEU A 200 26.40 -1.22 -3.65
N ILE A 201 25.82 -1.42 -4.84
CA ILE A 201 24.39 -1.51 -5.07
C ILE A 201 24.03 -2.94 -5.49
N SER A 202 23.27 -3.66 -4.68
CA SER A 202 22.74 -4.99 -5.05
C SER A 202 21.33 -4.82 -5.64
N VAL A 203 21.10 -5.45 -6.80
CA VAL A 203 19.86 -5.35 -7.56
C VAL A 203 19.17 -6.72 -7.65
N PRO A 204 17.87 -6.83 -7.32
CA PRO A 204 17.16 -8.10 -7.34
C PRO A 204 16.77 -8.50 -8.77
N ASP A 205 16.27 -9.72 -8.91
CA ASP A 205 15.66 -10.17 -10.16
C ASP A 205 14.29 -9.49 -10.40
N ASN A 206 13.78 -9.61 -11.63
CA ASN A 206 12.45 -9.16 -11.99
C ASN A 206 11.36 -10.06 -11.37
N PRO A 207 10.14 -9.52 -11.14
CA PRO A 207 9.75 -8.12 -11.22
C PRO A 207 10.11 -7.33 -9.96
N TYR A 208 10.39 -6.03 -10.12
CA TYR A 208 10.54 -5.10 -9.00
C TYR A 208 10.13 -3.67 -9.40
N ARG A 209 9.85 -2.81 -8.42
CA ARG A 209 9.46 -1.41 -8.62
C ARG A 209 10.56 -0.65 -9.38
N CYS A 210 10.17 0.04 -10.45
CA CYS A 210 11.02 0.96 -11.22
C CYS A 210 12.32 0.31 -11.73
N PRO A 211 12.25 -0.52 -12.80
CA PRO A 211 13.41 -1.18 -13.37
C PRO A 211 14.63 -0.29 -13.68
N PRO A 212 14.53 0.96 -14.16
CA PRO A 212 15.73 1.79 -14.37
C PRO A 212 16.30 2.42 -13.08
N GLY A 213 15.58 2.32 -11.95
CA GLY A 213 15.90 3.03 -10.71
C GLY A 213 17.27 2.74 -10.09
N PRO A 214 17.77 1.49 -10.06
CA PRO A 214 19.07 1.18 -9.46
C PRO A 214 20.23 1.78 -10.27
N TYR A 215 20.05 1.83 -11.60
CA TYR A 215 21.05 2.31 -12.55
C TYR A 215 21.07 3.85 -12.59
N GLU A 216 19.91 4.50 -12.46
CA GLU A 216 19.85 5.94 -12.17
C GLU A 216 20.54 6.26 -10.83
N ARG A 217 20.29 5.45 -9.79
CA ARG A 217 20.93 5.60 -8.48
C ARG A 217 22.45 5.51 -8.58
N ALA A 218 22.98 4.52 -9.29
CA ALA A 218 24.42 4.40 -9.54
C ALA A 218 24.98 5.66 -10.20
N GLY A 219 24.31 6.18 -11.24
CA GLY A 219 24.71 7.42 -11.92
C GLY A 219 24.69 8.64 -11.01
N LEU A 220 23.64 8.83 -10.20
CA LEU A 220 23.53 10.00 -9.30
C LEU A 220 24.42 9.89 -8.06
N ILE A 221 24.73 8.68 -7.59
CA ILE A 221 25.77 8.48 -6.58
C ILE A 221 27.13 8.79 -7.19
N ALA A 222 27.46 8.27 -8.38
CA ALA A 222 28.71 8.58 -9.06
C ALA A 222 28.89 10.09 -9.32
N HIS A 223 27.80 10.79 -9.64
CA HIS A 223 27.77 12.26 -9.72
C HIS A 223 28.19 12.94 -8.40
N TYR A 224 27.64 12.48 -7.28
CA TYR A 224 28.04 13.00 -5.96
C TYR A 224 29.51 12.70 -5.66
N LEU A 225 29.95 11.46 -5.92
CA LEU A 225 31.32 11.02 -5.67
C LEU A 225 32.33 11.79 -6.53
N SER A 226 32.07 12.02 -7.82
CA SER A 226 33.02 12.74 -8.67
C SER A 226 33.34 14.16 -8.20
N ARG A 227 32.42 14.78 -7.44
CA ARG A 227 32.56 16.14 -6.90
C ARG A 227 33.12 16.20 -5.47
N HIS A 228 32.85 15.18 -4.64
CA HIS A 228 33.15 15.24 -3.20
C HIS A 228 34.08 14.14 -2.72
N LYS A 229 34.16 13.03 -3.46
CA LYS A 229 34.92 11.82 -3.12
C LYS A 229 35.49 11.18 -4.40
N PRO A 230 36.38 11.91 -5.11
CA PRO A 230 36.78 11.57 -6.48
C PRO A 230 37.60 10.27 -6.60
N ARG A 231 38.08 9.67 -5.51
CA ARG A 231 38.75 8.35 -5.52
C ARG A 231 37.76 7.19 -5.35
N SER A 232 36.52 7.48 -4.97
CA SER A 232 35.49 6.47 -4.65
C SER A 232 34.83 5.89 -5.90
N LYS A 233 34.37 4.64 -5.84
CA LYS A 233 33.73 3.93 -6.97
C LYS A 233 32.34 3.40 -6.61
N VAL A 234 31.56 3.04 -7.64
CA VAL A 234 30.29 2.32 -7.50
C VAL A 234 30.42 0.95 -8.15
N LEU A 235 30.07 -0.11 -7.42
CA LEU A 235 29.92 -1.46 -7.94
C LEU A 235 28.44 -1.86 -7.90
N ILE A 236 27.92 -2.33 -9.01
CA ILE A 236 26.57 -2.90 -9.11
C ILE A 236 26.69 -4.41 -9.22
N LEU A 237 26.11 -5.12 -8.25
CA LEU A 237 25.94 -6.57 -8.28
C LEU A 237 24.49 -6.87 -8.67
N ASP A 238 24.30 -7.36 -9.88
CA ASP A 238 22.99 -7.50 -10.50
C ASP A 238 22.57 -8.97 -10.62
N SER A 239 21.37 -9.28 -10.15
CA SER A 239 20.76 -10.61 -10.34
C SER A 239 20.21 -10.80 -11.76
N LYS A 240 20.67 -10.02 -12.75
CA LYS A 240 20.20 -10.06 -14.14
C LYS A 240 21.38 -9.86 -15.10
N ASP A 241 21.25 -10.41 -16.31
CA ASP A 241 22.24 -10.24 -17.39
C ASP A 241 21.93 -9.09 -18.35
N SER A 242 20.78 -8.45 -18.17
CA SER A 242 20.44 -7.22 -18.86
C SER A 242 19.55 -6.34 -18.01
N PHE A 243 19.55 -5.04 -18.31
CA PHE A 243 18.71 -4.10 -17.60
C PHE A 243 18.09 -2.99 -18.45
N SER A 244 17.04 -2.37 -17.90
CA SER A 244 16.28 -1.32 -18.56
C SER A 244 17.19 -0.16 -18.99
N LYS A 245 17.22 0.12 -20.29
CA LYS A 245 18.01 1.19 -20.92
C LYS A 245 19.54 1.02 -20.76
N GLN A 246 20.01 -0.22 -20.66
CA GLN A 246 21.42 -0.54 -20.41
C GLN A 246 22.42 0.18 -21.32
N ALA A 247 22.24 0.11 -22.64
CA ALA A 247 23.14 0.77 -23.57
C ALA A 247 23.24 2.29 -23.33
N LEU A 248 22.10 2.96 -23.07
CA LEU A 248 22.04 4.40 -22.79
C LEU A 248 22.74 4.73 -21.46
N PHE A 249 22.51 3.93 -20.42
CA PHE A 249 23.19 4.12 -19.13
C PHE A 249 24.69 3.90 -19.25
N GLN A 250 25.15 2.81 -19.85
CA GLN A 250 26.58 2.51 -20.01
C GLN A 250 27.29 3.54 -20.89
N GLN A 251 26.62 4.06 -21.93
CA GLN A 251 27.15 5.19 -22.71
C GLN A 251 27.27 6.46 -21.85
N GLY A 252 26.20 6.82 -21.14
CA GLY A 252 26.18 8.01 -20.27
C GLY A 252 27.20 7.92 -19.14
N TRP A 253 27.36 6.76 -18.51
CA TRP A 253 28.35 6.53 -17.45
C TRP A 253 29.77 6.68 -17.94
N ARG A 254 30.12 6.05 -19.09
CA ARG A 254 31.45 6.20 -19.68
C ARG A 254 31.75 7.66 -20.01
N GLY A 255 30.80 8.37 -20.60
CA GLY A 255 30.97 9.78 -20.97
C GLY A 255 31.07 10.73 -19.78
N LEU A 256 30.31 10.50 -18.70
CA LEU A 256 30.25 11.42 -17.56
C LEU A 256 31.18 11.06 -16.39
N TYR A 257 31.46 9.76 -16.21
CA TYR A 257 32.10 9.23 -15.01
C TYR A 257 33.26 8.25 -15.31
N GLY A 258 33.58 8.00 -16.59
CA GLY A 258 34.63 7.06 -16.98
C GLY A 258 34.38 5.66 -16.42
N GLU A 259 35.39 5.08 -15.79
CA GLU A 259 35.36 3.72 -15.20
C GLU A 259 34.90 3.71 -13.73
N ARG A 260 34.25 4.77 -13.24
CA ARG A 260 33.83 4.87 -11.83
C ARG A 260 32.70 3.91 -11.45
N ILE A 261 31.90 3.51 -12.44
CA ILE A 261 30.75 2.60 -12.25
C ILE A 261 31.09 1.27 -12.91
N GLU A 262 31.12 0.22 -12.11
CA GLU A 262 31.25 -1.16 -12.55
C GLU A 262 29.91 -1.87 -12.41
N TRP A 263 29.58 -2.73 -13.38
CA TRP A 263 28.36 -3.53 -13.37
C TRP A 263 28.71 -4.99 -13.65
N VAL A 264 28.28 -5.86 -12.75
CA VAL A 264 28.46 -7.30 -12.84
C VAL A 264 27.07 -7.93 -12.94
N GLY A 265 26.78 -8.53 -14.10
CA GLY A 265 25.54 -9.29 -14.32
C GLY A 265 25.56 -10.66 -13.65
N ARG A 266 24.42 -11.36 -13.68
CA ARG A 266 24.26 -12.69 -13.07
C ARG A 266 25.30 -13.69 -13.57
N ALA A 267 25.53 -13.78 -14.87
CA ALA A 267 26.51 -14.68 -15.49
C ALA A 267 27.96 -14.37 -15.05
N GLY A 268 28.21 -13.15 -14.56
CA GLY A 268 29.48 -12.73 -13.97
C GLY A 268 29.51 -12.84 -12.44
N ASP A 269 28.57 -13.56 -11.81
CA ASP A 269 28.40 -13.69 -10.36
C ASP A 269 27.86 -12.44 -9.64
N GLY A 270 27.00 -11.67 -10.32
CA GLY A 270 26.36 -10.47 -9.76
C GLY A 270 25.22 -10.74 -8.78
N GLN A 271 24.72 -11.98 -8.67
CA GLN A 271 23.59 -12.28 -7.82
C GLN A 271 24.01 -12.42 -6.35
N VAL A 272 23.52 -11.52 -5.50
CA VAL A 272 23.75 -11.59 -4.04
C VAL A 272 22.72 -12.51 -3.39
N VAL A 273 23.20 -13.53 -2.67
CA VAL A 273 22.35 -14.55 -2.02
C VAL A 273 22.38 -14.46 -0.49
N ARG A 274 23.45 -13.90 0.09
CA ARG A 274 23.61 -13.78 1.54
C ARG A 274 24.30 -12.48 1.95
N VAL A 275 23.99 -12.03 3.16
CA VAL A 275 24.51 -10.82 3.81
C VAL A 275 25.02 -11.16 5.20
N ASP A 276 26.18 -10.60 5.56
CA ASP A 276 26.59 -10.44 6.96
C ASP A 276 26.50 -8.95 7.33
N GLY A 277 25.41 -8.60 8.02
CA GLY A 277 25.13 -7.21 8.42
C GLY A 277 26.18 -6.63 9.37
N ALA A 278 26.67 -7.45 10.30
CA ALA A 278 27.65 -7.04 11.30
C ALA A 278 29.00 -6.71 10.67
N ARG A 279 29.41 -7.49 9.66
CA ARG A 279 30.68 -7.30 8.95
C ARG A 279 30.57 -6.38 7.72
N ARG A 280 29.36 -6.03 7.31
CA ARG A 280 29.05 -5.31 6.06
C ARG A 280 29.62 -6.04 4.84
N GLU A 281 29.28 -7.31 4.72
CA GLU A 281 29.72 -8.17 3.62
C GLU A 281 28.51 -8.74 2.87
N LEU A 282 28.64 -8.82 1.55
CA LEU A 282 27.72 -9.52 0.67
C LEU A 282 28.41 -10.75 0.11
N PHE A 283 27.62 -11.80 -0.11
CA PHE A 283 28.07 -13.04 -0.72
C PHE A 283 27.25 -13.30 -1.97
N SER A 284 27.94 -13.47 -3.09
CA SER A 284 27.35 -13.83 -4.36
C SER A 284 26.99 -15.32 -4.43
N GLU A 285 26.26 -15.72 -5.46
CA GLU A 285 25.81 -17.09 -5.69
C GLU A 285 26.96 -18.08 -5.84
N PHE A 286 28.05 -17.71 -6.52
CA PHE A 286 29.25 -18.54 -6.64
C PHE A 286 30.26 -18.34 -5.50
N GLY A 287 29.84 -17.67 -4.41
CA GLY A 287 30.59 -17.61 -3.16
C GLY A 287 31.63 -16.50 -3.09
N GLN A 288 31.67 -15.56 -4.03
CA GLN A 288 32.52 -14.38 -3.90
C GLN A 288 32.04 -13.51 -2.74
N ARG A 289 33.01 -12.97 -2.02
CA ARG A 289 32.78 -12.06 -0.90
C ARG A 289 33.06 -10.63 -1.33
N HIS A 290 32.09 -9.75 -1.15
CA HIS A 290 32.20 -8.33 -1.45
C HIS A 290 32.06 -7.51 -0.17
N ARG A 291 33.04 -6.61 0.06
CA ARG A 291 33.03 -5.66 1.17
C ARG A 291 33.02 -4.23 0.60
N ALA A 292 32.19 -3.37 1.17
CA ALA A 292 32.07 -1.98 0.74
C ALA A 292 31.87 -1.05 1.93
N ALA A 293 32.25 0.22 1.78
CA ALA A 293 32.07 1.22 2.82
C ALA A 293 30.59 1.59 3.00
N VAL A 294 29.84 1.60 1.89
CA VAL A 294 28.39 1.78 1.85
C VAL A 294 27.78 0.66 1.01
N ILE A 295 26.77 -0.01 1.55
CA ILE A 295 26.01 -1.06 0.84
C ILE A 295 24.55 -0.63 0.75
N ASN A 296 24.06 -0.53 -0.47
CA ASN A 296 22.65 -0.39 -0.79
C ASN A 296 22.12 -1.73 -1.33
N LEU A 297 21.42 -2.50 -0.51
CA LEU A 297 20.83 -3.77 -0.92
C LEU A 297 19.35 -3.61 -1.20
N ILE A 298 18.93 -3.85 -2.44
CA ILE A 298 17.52 -3.79 -2.83
C ILE A 298 16.97 -5.22 -2.83
N PRO A 299 16.17 -5.65 -1.84
CA PRO A 299 15.68 -7.01 -1.79
C PRO A 299 14.57 -7.23 -2.84
N PRO A 300 14.25 -8.51 -3.15
CA PRO A 300 13.01 -8.87 -3.83
C PRO A 300 11.77 -8.29 -3.11
N GLN A 301 10.68 -8.10 -3.85
CA GLN A 301 9.49 -7.35 -3.42
C GLN A 301 8.23 -8.21 -3.38
#